data_AF-A0A950X9J8-F1
#
_entry.id   AF-A0A950X9J8-F1
#
_cell.length_a   1.000
_cell.length_b   1.000
_cell.length_c   1.000
_cell.angle_alpha   90.00
_cell.angle_beta   90.00
_cell.angle_gamma   90.00
#
_symmetry.space_group_name_H-M   'P 1'
#
loop_
_entity.id
_entity.type
_entity.pdbx_description
1 polymer ?
#
loop_
_entity_poly.entity_id
_entity_poly.type
_entity_poly.pdbx_seq_one_letter_code
_entity_poly.pdbx_strand_id
1 'polypeptide(L)'
;MNRIFLRFGRIVGLCFVAAFLLLAQDHASSADAKNNPQTDWKKTESLPGLDLTKLTPDQKATVLKLLREQDCTCGCNMKIAQCRMEDRNCSYSRGLAEAMIEAIRGGKSEADALAAAKASKWASVQPARLLEDP
;
A
#
# COMPACT_ATOMS: atom_id res chain seq x y z
N MET A 1 42.57 -28.82 36.09
CA MET A 1 42.62 -27.49 36.73
C MET A 1 41.38 -26.71 36.27
N ASN A 2 40.58 -26.01 37.07
CA ASN A 2 40.68 -25.60 38.45
C ASN A 2 39.23 -25.43 38.98
N ARG A 3 38.94 -25.94 40.17
CA ARG A 3 37.67 -25.74 40.89
C ARG A 3 37.82 -24.53 41.80
N ILE A 4 36.82 -23.65 41.89
CA ILE A 4 36.58 -22.83 43.10
C ILE A 4 35.09 -22.44 43.20
N PHE A 5 34.47 -22.96 44.26
CA PHE A 5 33.34 -22.44 45.07
C PHE A 5 32.08 -21.91 44.36
N LEU A 6 30.91 -22.55 44.40
CA LEU A 6 30.11 -23.12 45.51
C LEU A 6 29.70 -22.09 46.59
N ARG A 7 28.47 -21.55 46.48
CA ARG A 7 27.37 -21.60 47.48
C ARG A 7 26.50 -20.35 47.51
N PHE A 8 25.28 -20.58 48.03
CA PHE A 8 24.23 -19.63 48.41
C PHE A 8 23.39 -19.11 47.23
N GLY A 9 22.15 -19.53 47.03
CA GLY A 9 21.27 -20.25 47.94
C GLY A 9 19.88 -20.30 47.32
N ARG A 10 19.25 -21.48 47.41
CA ARG A 10 17.82 -21.67 47.23
C ARG A 10 17.12 -20.92 48.36
N ILE A 11 16.52 -19.76 48.08
CA ILE A 11 15.54 -19.09 48.94
C ILE A 11 14.50 -18.52 47.95
N VAL A 12 13.45 -19.31 47.65
CA VAL A 12 12.11 -19.16 48.26
C VAL A 12 11.34 -18.00 47.65
N GLY A 13 10.09 -18.30 47.28
CA GLY A 13 9.05 -17.30 47.04
C GLY A 13 8.93 -16.94 45.56
N LEU A 14 8.12 -17.62 44.76
CA LEU A 14 6.68 -17.34 44.76
C LEU A 14 6.41 -15.86 45.11
N CYS A 15 6.49 -14.97 44.11
CA CYS A 15 5.67 -13.73 44.01
C CYS A 15 6.00 -12.84 42.79
N PHE A 16 7.12 -13.01 42.08
CA PHE A 16 7.54 -12.06 41.02
C PHE A 16 7.40 -12.53 39.56
N VAL A 17 6.46 -13.43 39.24
CA VAL A 17 6.16 -13.82 37.84
C VAL A 17 5.13 -12.88 37.18
N ALA A 18 4.60 -11.86 37.88
CA ALA A 18 3.54 -11.02 37.33
C ALA A 18 3.97 -9.60 36.86
N ALA A 19 5.24 -9.21 37.00
CA ALA A 19 5.63 -7.80 36.82
C ALA A 19 6.58 -7.50 35.63
N PHE A 20 7.01 -8.50 34.85
CA PHE A 20 7.94 -8.32 33.73
C PHE A 20 7.41 -8.80 32.37
N LEU A 21 6.09 -8.82 32.21
CA LEU A 21 5.39 -9.18 30.97
C LEU A 21 4.48 -8.05 30.43
N LEU A 22 4.65 -6.81 30.93
CA LEU A 22 3.70 -5.70 30.70
C LEU A 22 4.30 -4.40 30.17
N LEU A 23 5.55 -4.38 29.67
CA LEU A 23 6.14 -3.17 29.05
C LEU A 23 6.92 -3.49 27.77
N ALA A 24 6.24 -3.98 26.73
CA ALA A 24 6.84 -4.10 25.40
C ALA A 24 5.85 -3.84 24.25
N GLN A 25 4.81 -3.04 24.45
CA GLN A 25 3.93 -2.62 23.35
C GLN A 25 3.43 -1.19 23.56
N ASP A 26 4.18 -0.20 23.08
CA ASP A 26 3.62 1.10 22.67
C ASP A 26 4.59 1.81 21.70
N HIS A 27 4.81 1.20 20.53
CA HIS A 27 5.38 1.91 19.37
C HIS A 27 4.48 1.68 18.16
N ALA A 28 3.44 2.50 18.01
CA ALA A 28 2.86 2.79 16.71
C ALA A 28 2.15 4.15 16.76
N SER A 29 2.97 5.20 16.59
CA SER A 29 2.52 6.48 16.09
C SER A 29 1.91 6.30 14.69
N SER A 30 0.68 6.74 14.51
CA SER A 30 0.27 7.54 13.34
C SER A 30 -1.12 8.13 13.58
N ALA A 31 -1.12 9.27 14.28
CA ALA A 31 -2.15 10.27 14.11
C ALA A 31 -1.90 10.94 12.75
N ASP A 32 -2.58 10.45 11.71
CA ASP A 32 -3.03 11.21 10.53
C ASP A 32 -3.90 10.29 9.63
N ALA A 33 -4.79 9.51 10.25
CA ALA A 33 -5.93 8.95 9.53
C ALA A 33 -6.87 10.12 9.24
N LYS A 34 -6.70 10.76 8.07
CA LYS A 34 -7.64 11.78 7.59
C LYS A 34 -9.04 11.18 7.67
N ASN A 35 -9.91 11.85 8.44
CA ASN A 35 -11.34 11.56 8.54
C ASN A 35 -11.95 11.64 7.13
N ASN A 36 -11.98 10.51 6.43
CA ASN A 36 -12.64 10.35 5.15
C ASN A 36 -13.78 9.35 5.38
N PRO A 37 -15.06 9.73 5.17
CA PRO A 37 -16.16 8.78 5.24
C PRO A 37 -15.78 7.61 4.35
N GLN A 38 -15.57 6.42 4.95
CA GLN A 38 -15.03 5.22 4.32
C GLN A 38 -15.65 5.02 2.93
N THR A 39 -15.03 5.59 1.90
CA THR A 39 -15.39 5.29 0.53
C THR A 39 -14.99 3.85 0.36
N ASP A 40 -15.94 2.95 0.07
CA ASP A 40 -15.65 1.53 -0.11
C ASP A 40 -14.94 1.32 -1.46
N TRP A 41 -13.74 1.90 -1.61
CA TRP A 41 -12.86 1.77 -2.76
C TRP A 41 -12.43 0.31 -2.97
N LYS A 42 -12.52 -0.50 -1.91
CA LYS A 42 -12.23 -1.94 -1.91
C LYS A 42 -13.32 -2.76 -2.59
N LYS A 43 -14.55 -2.27 -2.67
CA LYS A 43 -15.67 -3.01 -3.29
C LYS A 43 -16.32 -2.28 -4.45
N THR A 44 -16.19 -0.96 -4.55
CA THR A 44 -16.78 -0.17 -5.64
C THR A 44 -16.33 -0.69 -7.00
N GLU A 45 -17.29 -0.86 -7.91
CA GLU A 45 -17.00 -1.24 -9.29
C GLU A 45 -16.78 -0.04 -10.22
N SER A 46 -17.03 1.17 -9.72
CA SER A 46 -16.81 2.42 -10.43
C SER A 46 -15.71 3.21 -9.73
N LEU A 47 -14.68 3.58 -10.50
CA LEU A 47 -13.60 4.44 -10.06
C LEU A 47 -13.62 5.73 -10.89
N PRO A 48 -13.68 6.92 -10.27
CA PRO A 48 -13.77 8.19 -10.98
C PRO A 48 -12.62 8.40 -11.98
N GLY A 49 -12.96 8.88 -13.18
CA GLY A 49 -11.99 9.23 -14.22
C GLY A 49 -11.33 8.04 -14.92
N LEU A 50 -11.89 6.83 -14.78
CA LEU A 50 -11.50 5.64 -15.54
C LEU A 50 -12.67 5.17 -16.42
N ASP A 51 -12.38 4.86 -17.69
CA ASP A 51 -13.36 4.26 -18.59
C ASP A 51 -13.33 2.73 -18.46
N LEU A 52 -14.16 2.20 -17.55
CA LEU A 52 -14.35 0.76 -17.34
C LEU A 52 -15.50 0.19 -18.20
N THR A 53 -16.21 1.03 -18.96
CA THR A 53 -17.43 0.64 -19.68
C THR A 53 -17.15 -0.23 -20.92
N LYS A 54 -15.91 -0.17 -21.42
CA LYS A 54 -15.44 -0.92 -22.59
C LYS A 54 -14.78 -2.27 -22.24
N LEU A 55 -14.87 -2.68 -20.98
CA LEU A 55 -14.34 -3.95 -20.50
C LEU A 55 -15.47 -4.99 -20.39
N THR A 56 -15.14 -6.25 -20.67
CA THR A 56 -16.02 -7.36 -20.28
C THR A 56 -16.09 -7.47 -18.75
N PRO A 57 -17.09 -8.17 -18.18
CA PRO A 57 -17.18 -8.36 -16.73
C PRO A 57 -15.92 -8.97 -16.11
N ASP A 58 -15.33 -9.96 -16.77
CA ASP A 58 -14.09 -10.61 -16.31
C ASP A 58 -12.91 -9.65 -16.35
N GLN A 59 -12.75 -8.91 -17.46
CA GLN A 59 -11.71 -7.89 -17.59
C GLN A 59 -11.85 -6.79 -16.53
N LYS A 60 -13.08 -6.34 -16.26
CA LYS A 60 -13.38 -5.35 -15.23
C LYS A 60 -13.00 -5.87 -13.85
N ALA A 61 -13.34 -7.11 -13.52
CA ALA A 61 -12.98 -7.74 -12.25
C ALA A 61 -11.46 -7.84 -12.08
N THR A 62 -10.74 -8.28 -13.12
CA THR A 62 -9.28 -8.37 -13.14
C THR A 62 -8.63 -6.99 -12.94
N VAL A 63 -9.06 -5.96 -13.68
CA VAL A 63 -8.53 -4.60 -13.51
C VAL A 63 -8.81 -4.09 -12.10
N LEU A 64 -10.04 -4.20 -11.59
CA LEU A 64 -10.38 -3.70 -10.26
C LEU A 64 -9.55 -4.38 -9.16
N LYS A 65 -9.28 -5.69 -9.28
CA LYS A 65 -8.35 -6.40 -8.40
C LYS A 65 -6.96 -5.75 -8.44
N LEU A 66 -6.37 -5.59 -9.63
CA LEU A 66 -5.04 -4.98 -9.77
C LEU A 66 -4.99 -3.58 -9.17
N LEU A 67 -5.98 -2.72 -9.46
CA LEU A 67 -5.99 -1.34 -8.96
C LEU A 67 -6.09 -1.26 -7.42
N ARG A 68 -6.66 -2.27 -6.76
CA ARG A 68 -6.76 -2.34 -5.30
C ARG A 68 -5.48 -2.87 -4.64
N GLU A 69 -4.72 -3.70 -5.35
CA GLU A 69 -3.48 -4.30 -4.84
C GLU A 69 -2.26 -3.41 -5.07
N GLN A 70 -2.23 -2.67 -6.19
CA GLN A 70 -1.07 -1.86 -6.56
C GLN A 70 -1.04 -0.50 -5.87
N ASP A 71 0.15 -0.11 -5.43
CA ASP A 71 0.43 1.20 -4.86
C ASP A 71 0.54 2.27 -5.95
N CYS A 72 0.07 3.48 -5.64
CA CYS A 72 0.29 4.63 -6.51
C CYS A 72 1.72 5.16 -6.31
N THR A 73 2.39 5.45 -7.42
CA THR A 73 3.77 5.93 -7.43
C THR A 73 3.92 7.41 -7.08
N CYS A 74 2.84 8.17 -6.90
CA CYS A 74 2.91 9.62 -6.66
C CYS A 74 3.48 10.04 -5.28
N GLY A 75 3.75 9.07 -4.39
CA GLY A 75 4.32 9.32 -3.07
C GLY A 75 3.30 9.50 -1.94
N CYS A 76 1.99 9.40 -2.21
CA CYS A 76 0.95 9.54 -1.18
C CYS A 76 0.66 8.26 -0.37
N ASN A 77 1.38 7.16 -0.64
CA ASN A 77 1.23 5.85 0.03
C ASN A 77 -0.19 5.24 -0.03
N MET A 78 -1.00 5.61 -1.02
CA MET A 78 -2.32 5.02 -1.25
C MET A 78 -2.28 3.99 -2.37
N LYS A 79 -3.22 3.03 -2.33
CA LYS A 79 -3.51 2.14 -3.47
C LYS A 79 -4.08 2.95 -4.63
N ILE A 80 -3.92 2.47 -5.87
CA ILE A 80 -4.42 3.19 -7.05
C ILE A 80 -5.93 3.39 -6.96
N ALA A 81 -6.70 2.35 -6.62
CA ALA A 81 -8.15 2.43 -6.45
C ALA A 81 -8.56 3.42 -5.35
N GLN A 82 -7.86 3.42 -4.22
CA GLN A 82 -8.08 4.39 -3.14
C GLN A 82 -7.82 5.81 -3.64
N CYS A 83 -6.67 6.02 -4.29
CA CYS A 83 -6.29 7.32 -4.83
C CYS A 83 -7.32 7.84 -5.84
N ARG A 84 -7.95 6.98 -6.66
CA ARG A 84 -9.03 7.43 -7.55
C ARG A 84 -10.29 7.91 -6.85
N MET A 85 -10.57 7.43 -5.64
CA MET A 85 -11.72 7.87 -4.84
C MET A 85 -11.40 9.12 -4.03
N GLU A 86 -10.23 9.12 -3.39
CA GLU A 86 -9.81 10.14 -2.41
C GLU A 86 -9.07 11.33 -3.04
N ASP A 87 -8.30 11.10 -4.11
CA ASP A 87 -7.56 12.12 -4.87
C ASP A 87 -7.80 11.98 -6.38
N ARG A 88 -8.97 12.45 -6.80
CA ARG A 88 -9.45 12.36 -8.19
C ARG A 88 -8.55 13.10 -9.18
N ASN A 89 -7.75 14.06 -8.71
CA ASN A 89 -6.87 14.88 -9.54
C ASN A 89 -5.47 14.27 -9.75
N CYS A 90 -5.12 13.21 -9.00
CA CYS A 90 -3.83 12.54 -9.16
C CYS A 90 -3.67 11.93 -10.57
N SER A 91 -2.81 12.54 -11.38
CA SER A 91 -2.51 12.11 -12.74
C SER A 91 -1.76 10.78 -12.80
N TYR A 92 -0.92 10.50 -11.80
CA TYR A 92 -0.18 9.23 -11.70
C TYR A 92 -1.12 8.05 -11.50
N SER A 93 -2.06 8.15 -10.55
CA SER A 93 -3.05 7.11 -10.28
C SER A 93 -3.91 6.83 -11.51
N ARG A 94 -4.38 7.91 -12.17
CA ARG A 94 -5.15 7.77 -13.42
C ARG A 94 -4.33 7.14 -14.54
N GLY A 95 -3.10 7.61 -14.77
CA GLY A 95 -2.25 7.12 -15.85
C GLY A 95 -1.79 5.66 -15.66
N LEU A 96 -1.47 5.25 -14.44
CA LEU A 96 -1.17 3.86 -14.11
C LEU A 96 -2.40 2.97 -14.34
N ALA A 97 -3.58 3.42 -13.91
CA ALA A 97 -4.81 2.68 -14.09
C ALA A 97 -5.20 2.53 -15.56
N GLU A 98 -5.10 3.60 -16.34
CA GLU A 98 -5.31 3.59 -17.80
C GLU A 98 -4.35 2.59 -18.48
N ALA A 99 -3.07 2.57 -18.12
CA ALA A 99 -2.11 1.60 -18.68
C ALA A 99 -2.51 0.14 -18.40
N MET A 100 -3.00 -0.17 -17.19
CA MET A 100 -3.49 -1.51 -16.86
C MET A 100 -4.80 -1.84 -17.60
N ILE A 101 -5.75 -0.89 -17.67
CA ILE A 101 -7.01 -1.04 -18.40
C ILE A 101 -6.75 -1.36 -19.87
N GLU A 102 -5.85 -0.61 -20.52
CA GLU A 102 -5.50 -0.82 -21.92
C GLU A 102 -4.88 -2.20 -22.16
N ALA A 103 -3.99 -2.65 -21.26
CA ALA A 103 -3.39 -3.98 -21.34
C ALA A 103 -4.42 -5.09 -21.20
N ILE A 104 -5.28 -5.03 -20.18
CA ILE A 104 -6.33 -6.04 -19.95
C ILE A 104 -7.37 -6.03 -21.07
N ARG A 105 -7.77 -4.84 -21.55
CA ARG A 105 -8.68 -4.69 -22.70
C ARG A 105 -8.12 -5.35 -23.95
N GLY A 106 -6.80 -5.23 -24.17
CA GLY A 106 -6.07 -5.91 -25.24
C GLY A 106 -5.88 -7.42 -25.06
N GLY A 107 -6.45 -8.03 -24.02
CA GLY A 107 -6.34 -9.47 -23.75
C GLY A 107 -5.02 -9.90 -23.13
N LYS A 108 -4.23 -8.96 -22.59
CA LYS A 108 -2.97 -9.30 -21.91
C LYS A 108 -3.21 -9.84 -20.50
N SER A 109 -2.22 -10.53 -19.96
CA SER A 109 -2.28 -11.07 -18.60
C SER A 109 -2.19 -9.98 -17.53
N GLU A 110 -2.54 -10.32 -16.28
CA GLU A 110 -2.31 -9.45 -15.12
C GLU A 110 -0.85 -9.00 -15.00
N ALA A 111 0.10 -9.93 -15.23
CA ALA A 111 1.52 -9.65 -15.17
C ALA A 111 1.95 -8.63 -16.25
N ASP A 112 1.45 -8.79 -17.47
CA ASP A 112 1.72 -7.87 -18.57
C ASP A 112 1.10 -6.49 -18.33
N ALA A 113 -0.08 -6.43 -17.71
CA ALA A 113 -0.72 -5.18 -17.34
C ALA A 113 0.10 -4.42 -16.28
N LEU A 114 0.63 -5.13 -15.29
CA LEU A 114 1.55 -4.55 -14.31
C LEU A 114 2.87 -4.12 -14.95
N ALA A 115 3.41 -4.92 -15.86
CA ALA A 115 4.62 -4.56 -16.60
C ALA A 115 4.39 -3.30 -17.45
N ALA A 116 3.24 -3.19 -18.13
CA ALA A 116 2.87 -2.01 -18.90
C ALA A 116 2.74 -0.75 -18.03
N ALA A 117 2.12 -0.86 -16.85
CA ALA A 117 2.04 0.25 -15.91
C ALA A 117 3.41 0.69 -15.40
N LYS A 118 4.30 -0.27 -15.07
CA LYS A 118 5.68 -0.01 -14.64
C LYS A 118 6.59 0.53 -15.75
N ALA A 119 6.31 0.18 -17.01
CA ALA A 119 7.03 0.72 -18.16
C ALA A 119 6.50 2.10 -18.60
N SER A 120 5.35 2.53 -18.07
CA SER A 120 4.76 3.82 -18.41
C SER A 120 5.52 4.98 -17.76
N LYS A 121 5.35 6.20 -18.29
CA LYS A 121 5.89 7.44 -17.70
C LYS A 121 5.37 7.74 -16.28
N TRP A 122 4.35 7.01 -15.83
CA TRP A 122 3.72 7.18 -14.53
C TRP A 122 4.37 6.30 -13.46
N ALA A 123 5.30 5.41 -13.82
CA ALA A 123 5.93 4.49 -12.88
C ALA A 123 6.93 5.15 -11.91
N SER A 124 7.43 6.34 -12.25
CA SER A 124 8.35 7.10 -11.41
C SER A 124 7.87 8.54 -11.25
N VAL A 125 7.98 9.07 -10.04
CA VAL A 125 7.88 10.52 -9.83
C VAL A 125 9.11 11.12 -10.48
N GLN A 126 8.94 11.80 -11.61
CA GLN A 126 10.03 12.63 -12.10
C GLN A 126 10.26 13.69 -11.04
N PRO A 127 11.50 13.84 -10.49
CA PRO A 127 11.78 15.00 -9.67
C PRO A 127 11.44 16.21 -10.54
N ALA A 128 10.56 17.08 -10.03
CA ALA A 128 10.36 18.37 -10.66
C ALA A 128 11.74 18.93 -10.92
N ARG A 129 12.06 19.30 -12.17
CA ARG A 129 13.30 20.04 -12.44
C ARG A 129 13.30 21.18 -11.45
N LEU A 130 14.15 21.07 -10.44
CA LEU A 130 14.40 22.13 -9.49
C LEU A 130 14.75 23.30 -10.39
N LEU A 131 13.94 24.36 -10.34
CA LEU A 131 14.20 25.60 -11.06
C LEU A 131 15.69 25.87 -10.93
N GLU A 132 16.42 25.76 -12.03
CA GLU A 132 17.79 26.24 -12.07
C GLU A 132 17.69 27.76 -11.90
N ASP A 133 17.79 28.21 -10.63
CA ASP A 133 17.84 29.62 -10.25
C ASP A 133 18.98 30.28 -11.06
N PRO A 134 18.72 31.43 -11.71
CA PRO A 134 19.66 32.08 -12.63
C PRO A 134 20.90 32.68 -11.93
#